data_AF-A0AAV0BSK3-F1
#
_entry.id   AF-A0AAV0BSK3-F1
#
_cell.length_a   1.000
_cell.length_b   1.000
_cell.length_c   1.000
_cell.angle_alpha   90.00
_cell.angle_beta   90.00
_cell.angle_gamma   90.00
#
_symmetry.space_group_name_H-M   'P 1'
#
loop_
_entity.id
_entity.type
_entity.pdbx_description
1 polymer ?
#
loop_
_entity_poly.entity_id
_entity_poly.type
_entity_poly.pdbx_seq_one_letter_code
_entity_poly.pdbx_strand_id
1 'polypeptide(L)'
;MSIAIAGATGNLGRYIAYSCLSKPFRDDFDKVKILTREISKPLIKDLEQAGGIIVPINYESPEVGKLLKEVLVDVLVVIDVQSGGPDAQRNMDILLKASVESESVKYYIPSQFGVDVRFIGEASVGPWEAKIKRDQAARESKKLKVLSIYSAIFLEDCFAPWRGFEVEKNTFKAVGSADVNLSLTSKVDVGLSVASLSSTLVKDKTNGYNFPDHLRISGTQTTINEAAKIFDSVSKNSDQKINVEILELGSVKAEAESHPFPLNLVKYITLFMGEGKLNFSENENKLVNPKAIWKWTTFEEYAKSVNGRPFCQDAPKDTRSPLEQVKQKLGN
;
A
#
# COMPACT_ATOMS: atom_id res chain seq x y z
N MET A 1 -3.37 -1.38 -24.36
CA MET A 1 -2.63 -0.20 -23.86
C MET A 1 -1.67 -0.64 -22.77
N SER A 2 -0.60 0.12 -22.51
CA SER A 2 0.42 -0.25 -21.51
C SER A 2 0.20 0.44 -20.16
N ILE A 3 0.82 -0.10 -19.11
CA ILE A 3 0.95 0.55 -17.80
C ILE A 3 2.42 0.73 -17.43
N ALA A 4 2.73 1.70 -16.57
CA ALA A 4 4.06 1.88 -16.00
C ALA A 4 4.01 1.89 -14.47
N ILE A 5 4.97 1.22 -13.82
CA ILE A 5 5.05 1.08 -12.37
C ILE A 5 6.41 1.60 -11.91
N ALA A 6 6.41 2.68 -11.12
CA ALA A 6 7.59 3.18 -10.44
C ALA A 6 7.62 2.71 -8.99
N GLY A 7 8.76 2.18 -8.53
CA GLY A 7 8.88 1.61 -7.17
C GLY A 7 8.46 0.14 -7.05
N ALA A 8 8.41 -0.60 -8.18
CA ALA A 8 8.02 -2.01 -8.24
C ALA A 8 8.90 -2.95 -7.39
N THR A 9 10.10 -2.54 -6.98
CA THR A 9 10.98 -3.35 -6.11
C THR A 9 10.79 -3.05 -4.61
N GLY A 10 9.95 -2.08 -4.28
CA GLY A 10 9.66 -1.68 -2.91
C GLY A 10 8.80 -2.68 -2.14
N ASN A 11 8.59 -2.40 -0.85
CA ASN A 11 7.88 -3.30 0.07
C ASN A 11 6.48 -3.67 -0.44
N LEU A 12 5.70 -2.67 -0.86
CA LEU A 12 4.39 -2.84 -1.51
C LEU A 12 4.50 -3.05 -3.03
N GLY A 13 5.36 -2.29 -3.71
CA GLY A 13 5.37 -2.24 -5.17
C GLY A 13 5.57 -3.59 -5.86
N ARG A 14 6.27 -4.53 -5.23
CA ARG A 14 6.44 -5.90 -5.74
C ARG A 14 5.13 -6.68 -5.82
N TYR A 15 4.24 -6.51 -4.85
CA TYR A 15 2.91 -7.14 -4.88
C TYR A 15 2.05 -6.56 -6.00
N ILE A 16 2.11 -5.24 -6.21
CA ILE A 16 1.43 -4.57 -7.33
C ILE A 16 1.98 -5.07 -8.67
N ALA A 17 3.30 -5.11 -8.82
CA ALA A 17 3.93 -5.54 -10.06
C ALA A 17 3.58 -6.99 -10.41
N TYR A 18 3.74 -7.94 -9.47
CA TYR A 18 3.36 -9.32 -9.72
C TYR A 18 1.87 -9.52 -9.95
N SER A 19 1.01 -8.72 -9.30
CA SER A 19 -0.43 -8.75 -9.56
C SER A 19 -0.75 -8.33 -10.99
N CYS A 20 -0.12 -7.26 -11.49
CA CYS A 20 -0.28 -6.82 -12.89
C CYS A 20 0.31 -7.83 -13.89
N LEU A 21 1.32 -8.61 -13.48
CA LEU A 21 1.98 -9.63 -14.28
C LEU A 21 1.30 -11.01 -14.20
N SER A 22 0.25 -11.16 -13.40
CA SER A 22 -0.46 -12.44 -13.22
C SER A 22 -1.82 -12.44 -13.91
N LYS A 23 -2.26 -13.62 -14.37
CA LYS A 23 -3.62 -13.81 -14.91
C LYS A 23 -4.68 -13.66 -13.80
N PRO A 24 -5.82 -13.03 -14.07
CA PRO A 24 -6.30 -12.61 -15.39
C PRO A 24 -5.80 -11.22 -15.84
N PHE A 25 -5.22 -10.42 -14.95
CA PHE A 25 -4.92 -9.01 -15.26
C PHE A 25 -3.86 -8.84 -16.34
N ARG A 26 -2.86 -9.72 -16.38
CA ARG A 26 -1.78 -9.66 -17.37
C ARG A 26 -2.31 -9.65 -18.80
N ASP A 27 -3.39 -10.37 -19.08
CA ASP A 27 -3.94 -10.53 -20.43
C ASP A 27 -4.57 -9.22 -20.98
N ASP A 28 -4.74 -8.21 -20.12
CA ASP A 28 -5.35 -6.92 -20.49
C ASP A 28 -4.32 -5.85 -20.86
N PHE A 29 -3.06 -6.05 -20.49
CA PHE A 29 -1.98 -5.10 -20.72
C PHE A 29 -1.16 -5.51 -21.95
N ASP A 30 -0.91 -4.57 -22.86
CA ASP A 30 0.06 -4.83 -23.95
C ASP A 30 1.45 -4.99 -23.36
N LYS A 31 1.82 -4.07 -22.45
CA LYS A 31 3.09 -4.04 -21.73
C LYS A 31 2.87 -3.59 -20.29
N VAL A 32 3.65 -4.19 -19.39
CA VAL A 32 3.82 -3.73 -18.01
C VAL A 32 5.26 -3.23 -17.86
N LYS A 33 5.44 -1.91 -17.89
CA LYS A 33 6.77 -1.28 -17.79
C LYS A 33 7.16 -1.10 -16.33
N ILE A 34 8.33 -1.59 -15.96
CA ILE A 34 8.87 -1.51 -14.60
C ILE A 34 9.97 -0.46 -14.58
N LEU A 35 9.69 0.70 -13.98
CA LEU A 35 10.64 1.80 -13.86
C LEU A 35 11.50 1.58 -12.60
N THR A 36 12.80 1.36 -12.78
CA THR A 36 13.71 1.06 -11.65
C THR A 36 15.06 1.75 -11.81
N ARG A 37 15.62 2.20 -10.68
CA ARG A 37 17.01 2.69 -10.59
C ARG A 37 18.02 1.55 -10.50
N GLU A 38 17.60 0.43 -9.92
CA GLU A 38 18.47 -0.69 -9.59
C GLU A 38 18.09 -1.87 -10.47
N ILE A 39 18.96 -2.19 -11.43
CA ILE A 39 18.77 -3.30 -12.38
C ILE A 39 19.44 -4.60 -11.93
N SER A 40 20.35 -4.54 -10.96
CA SER A 40 21.15 -5.68 -10.50
C SER A 40 20.48 -6.53 -9.41
N LYS A 41 19.34 -6.08 -8.86
CA LYS A 41 18.62 -6.82 -7.82
C LYS A 41 18.05 -8.13 -8.41
N PRO A 42 18.18 -9.28 -7.73
CA PRO A 42 17.58 -10.55 -8.18
C PRO A 42 16.08 -10.42 -8.53
N LEU A 43 15.35 -9.65 -7.72
CA LEU A 43 13.93 -9.35 -7.94
C LEU A 43 13.62 -8.74 -9.32
N ILE A 44 14.54 -8.00 -9.93
CA ILE A 44 14.34 -7.44 -11.29
C ILE A 44 14.30 -8.56 -12.32
N LYS A 45 15.19 -9.54 -12.20
CA LYS A 45 15.21 -10.70 -13.08
C LYS A 45 13.91 -11.51 -12.93
N ASP A 46 13.41 -11.65 -11.71
CA ASP A 46 12.14 -12.34 -11.46
C ASP A 46 10.94 -11.59 -12.07
N LEU A 47 10.93 -10.25 -12.01
CA LEU A 47 9.90 -9.41 -12.65
C LEU A 47 9.97 -9.49 -14.18
N GLU A 48 11.18 -9.52 -14.75
CA GLU A 48 11.38 -9.71 -16.19
C GLU A 48 10.88 -11.09 -16.64
N GLN A 49 11.23 -12.15 -15.90
CA GLN A 49 10.75 -13.52 -16.16
C GLN A 49 9.23 -13.65 -16.03
N ALA A 50 8.61 -12.88 -15.13
CA ALA A 50 7.16 -12.78 -15.02
C ALA A 50 6.51 -11.96 -16.16
N GLY A 51 7.30 -11.43 -17.11
CA GLY A 51 6.82 -10.73 -18.31
C GLY A 51 6.82 -9.20 -18.19
N GLY A 52 7.49 -8.65 -17.18
CA GLY A 52 7.69 -7.20 -17.03
C GLY A 52 8.77 -6.69 -17.98
N ILE A 53 8.56 -5.49 -18.52
CA ILE A 53 9.57 -4.80 -19.33
C ILE A 53 10.37 -3.89 -18.41
N ILE A 54 11.63 -4.23 -18.16
CA ILE A 54 12.50 -3.47 -17.28
C ILE A 54 12.98 -2.21 -17.98
N VAL A 55 12.71 -1.05 -17.37
CA VAL A 55 13.14 0.25 -17.86
C VAL A 55 14.04 0.90 -16.81
N PRO A 56 15.37 0.96 -17.06
CA PRO A 56 16.30 1.63 -16.17
C PRO A 56 16.03 3.14 -16.17
N ILE A 57 15.78 3.73 -14.99
CA ILE A 57 15.59 5.17 -14.83
C ILE A 57 16.60 5.69 -13.80
N ASN A 58 17.48 6.59 -14.22
CA ASN A 58 18.28 7.40 -13.30
C ASN A 58 17.65 8.79 -13.17
N TYR A 59 17.01 9.07 -12.04
CA TYR A 59 16.37 10.36 -11.78
C TYR A 59 17.34 11.53 -11.51
N GLU A 60 18.63 11.23 -11.37
CA GLU A 60 19.69 12.24 -11.25
C GLU A 60 20.22 12.65 -12.62
N SER A 61 19.92 11.88 -13.68
CA SER A 61 20.34 12.21 -15.04
C SER A 61 19.67 13.50 -15.51
N PRO A 62 20.43 14.45 -16.12
CA PRO A 62 19.84 15.62 -16.78
C PRO A 62 18.82 15.25 -17.88
N GLU A 63 18.98 14.07 -18.49
CA GLU A 63 18.13 13.57 -19.58
C GLU A 63 16.90 12.80 -19.10
N VAL A 64 16.67 12.67 -17.78
CA VAL A 64 15.57 11.87 -17.23
C VAL A 64 14.20 12.32 -17.78
N GLY A 65 14.01 13.63 -17.98
CA GLY A 65 12.76 14.17 -18.54
C GLY A 65 12.50 13.68 -19.96
N LYS A 66 13.53 13.63 -20.81
CA LYS A 66 13.44 13.12 -22.17
C LYS A 66 13.17 11.61 -22.17
N LEU A 67 13.92 10.86 -21.37
CA LEU A 67 13.74 9.41 -21.23
C LEU A 67 12.31 9.06 -20.77
N LEU A 68 11.78 9.76 -19.76
CA LEU A 68 10.42 9.50 -19.30
C LEU A 68 9.37 9.82 -20.37
N LYS A 69 9.56 10.84 -21.21
CA LYS A 69 8.65 11.11 -22.35
C LYS A 69 8.62 9.94 -23.33
N GLU A 70 9.77 9.41 -23.69
CA GLU A 70 9.89 8.25 -24.60
C GLU A 70 9.26 6.99 -23.96
N VAL A 71 9.49 6.77 -22.67
CA VAL A 71 8.98 5.63 -21.93
C VAL A 71 7.45 5.69 -21.75
N LEU A 72 6.86 6.89 -21.62
CA LEU A 72 5.44 7.06 -21.35
C LEU A 72 4.57 7.23 -22.62
N VAL A 73 5.15 7.12 -23.81
CA VAL A 73 4.45 7.38 -25.09
C VAL A 73 3.25 6.47 -25.39
N ASP A 74 3.24 5.24 -24.86
CA ASP A 74 2.16 4.24 -25.03
C ASP A 74 1.55 3.80 -23.69
N VAL A 75 1.80 4.56 -22.62
CA VAL A 75 1.35 4.27 -21.26
C VAL A 75 0.05 5.01 -20.97
N LEU A 76 -0.99 4.27 -20.60
CA LEU A 76 -2.29 4.83 -20.22
C LEU A 76 -2.38 5.13 -18.72
N VAL A 77 -1.82 4.24 -17.90
CA VAL A 77 -1.86 4.30 -16.43
C VAL A 77 -0.44 4.34 -15.87
N VAL A 78 -0.14 5.34 -15.07
CA VAL A 78 1.10 5.41 -14.28
C VAL A 78 0.77 5.11 -12.81
N ILE A 79 1.49 4.13 -12.25
CA ILE A 79 1.38 3.72 -10.86
C ILE A 79 2.67 4.13 -10.14
N ASP A 80 2.55 5.11 -9.25
CA ASP A 80 3.64 5.55 -8.38
C ASP A 80 3.51 4.87 -7.02
N VAL A 81 4.43 3.97 -6.72
CA VAL A 81 4.58 3.28 -5.44
C VAL A 81 6.00 3.45 -4.91
N GLN A 82 6.64 4.58 -5.23
CA GLN A 82 7.94 4.91 -4.67
C GLN A 82 7.80 5.16 -3.14
N SER A 83 8.84 4.84 -2.38
CA SER A 83 8.90 5.04 -0.91
C SER A 83 9.60 6.35 -0.56
N GLY A 84 9.20 7.02 0.53
CA GLY A 84 9.67 8.35 0.95
C GLY A 84 11.11 8.47 1.49
N GLY A 85 12.13 8.04 0.73
CA GLY A 85 13.54 8.33 1.02
C GLY A 85 13.99 9.76 0.66
N PRO A 86 15.25 10.15 0.94
CA PRO A 86 15.76 11.52 0.76
C PRO A 86 15.46 12.13 -0.62
N ASP A 87 15.64 11.37 -1.70
CA ASP A 87 15.39 11.83 -3.07
C ASP A 87 14.02 11.43 -3.62
N ALA A 88 13.23 10.69 -2.85
CA ALA A 88 12.01 10.10 -3.36
C ALA A 88 10.97 11.14 -3.75
N GLN A 89 10.86 12.24 -3.00
CA GLN A 89 9.91 13.30 -3.31
C GLN A 89 10.23 13.94 -4.67
N ARG A 90 11.51 14.31 -4.89
CA ARG A 90 11.98 14.81 -6.18
C ARG A 90 11.68 13.83 -7.31
N ASN A 91 11.97 12.55 -7.12
CA ASN A 91 11.77 11.53 -8.16
C ASN A 91 10.29 11.35 -8.53
N MET A 92 9.41 11.36 -7.52
CA MET A 92 7.96 11.33 -7.73
C MET A 92 7.47 12.59 -8.44
N ASP A 93 8.01 13.76 -8.13
CA ASP A 93 7.62 15.03 -8.78
C ASP A 93 8.07 15.05 -10.25
N ILE A 94 9.26 14.53 -10.56
CA ILE A 94 9.74 14.35 -11.93
C ILE A 94 8.82 13.39 -12.71
N LEU A 95 8.44 12.26 -12.10
CA LEU A 95 7.53 11.30 -12.72
C LEU A 95 6.14 11.90 -12.95
N LEU A 96 5.60 12.63 -11.98
CA LEU A 96 4.33 13.34 -12.11
C LEU A 96 4.39 14.34 -13.26
N LYS A 97 5.44 15.17 -13.33
CA LYS A 97 5.62 16.13 -14.43
C LYS A 97 5.62 15.43 -15.79
N ALA A 98 6.39 14.35 -15.94
CA ALA A 98 6.43 13.59 -17.17
C ALA A 98 5.07 12.96 -17.52
N SER A 99 4.31 12.53 -16.51
CA SER A 99 2.96 11.99 -16.68
C SER A 99 1.97 13.06 -17.18
N VAL A 100 2.02 14.27 -16.61
CA VAL A 100 1.20 15.42 -17.03
C VAL A 100 1.55 15.89 -18.44
N GLU A 101 2.82 15.80 -18.82
CA GLU A 101 3.29 16.17 -20.17
C GLU A 101 3.02 15.10 -21.24
N SER A 102 2.72 13.86 -20.85
CA SER A 102 2.41 12.78 -21.80
C SER A 102 1.02 12.93 -22.41
N GLU A 103 0.92 12.68 -23.71
CA GLU A 103 -0.37 12.66 -24.42
C GLU A 103 -1.16 11.37 -24.17
N SER A 104 -0.48 10.30 -23.82
CA SER A 104 -1.05 8.96 -23.66
C SER A 104 -1.51 8.66 -22.24
N VAL A 105 -0.83 9.22 -21.23
CA VAL A 105 -1.20 8.99 -19.83
C VAL A 105 -2.52 9.70 -19.53
N LYS A 106 -3.50 8.94 -19.03
CA LYS A 106 -4.80 9.47 -18.61
C LYS A 106 -5.05 9.29 -17.13
N TYR A 107 -4.46 8.25 -16.53
CA TYR A 107 -4.67 7.91 -15.13
C TYR A 107 -3.36 7.91 -14.36
N TYR A 108 -3.38 8.53 -13.18
CA TYR A 108 -2.26 8.56 -12.25
C TYR A 108 -2.70 8.00 -10.90
N ILE A 109 -2.03 6.95 -10.45
CA ILE A 109 -2.24 6.35 -9.13
C ILE A 109 -1.05 6.79 -8.25
N PRO A 110 -1.21 7.83 -7.41
CA PRO A 110 -0.14 8.32 -6.57
C PRO A 110 0.18 7.35 -5.42
N SER A 111 1.40 7.47 -4.87
CA SER A 111 1.82 6.73 -3.68
C SER A 111 1.07 7.22 -2.44
N GLN A 112 -0.17 6.77 -2.24
CA GLN A 112 -1.04 7.11 -1.10
C GLN A 112 -1.25 5.94 -0.12
N PHE A 113 -1.18 4.70 -0.62
CA PHE A 113 -1.40 3.41 0.04
C PHE A 113 -1.22 3.37 1.57
N GLY A 114 -2.23 3.83 2.29
CA GLY A 114 -2.20 3.93 3.74
C GLY A 114 -3.39 4.73 4.26
N VAL A 115 -3.09 5.69 5.14
CA VAL A 115 -4.08 6.58 5.76
C VAL A 115 -4.74 7.49 4.75
N ASP A 116 -6.05 7.72 4.89
CA ASP A 116 -6.77 8.72 4.11
C ASP A 116 -6.45 10.12 4.63
N VAL A 117 -5.54 10.79 3.92
CA VAL A 117 -5.01 12.11 4.27
C VAL A 117 -6.07 13.21 4.40
N ARG A 118 -7.28 12.99 3.88
CA ARG A 118 -8.41 13.93 4.00
C ARG A 118 -9.01 13.94 5.41
N PHE A 119 -8.74 12.92 6.24
CA PHE A 119 -9.39 12.71 7.53
C PHE A 119 -8.45 12.79 8.74
N ILE A 120 -7.17 13.11 8.51
CA ILE A 120 -6.19 13.20 9.60
C ILE A 120 -6.14 14.56 10.31
N GLY A 121 -6.94 15.54 9.86
CA GLY A 121 -7.22 16.78 10.58
C GLY A 121 -6.09 17.82 10.58
N GLU A 122 -4.85 17.40 10.34
CA GLU A 122 -3.69 18.29 10.18
C GLU A 122 -2.89 17.87 8.94
N ALA A 123 -3.04 18.63 7.86
CA ALA A 123 -2.43 18.39 6.55
C ALA A 123 -0.89 18.56 6.51
N SER A 124 -0.25 18.74 7.66
CA SER A 124 1.10 19.32 7.78
C SER A 124 2.07 18.48 8.63
N VAL A 125 1.79 17.19 8.84
CA VAL A 125 2.68 16.32 9.62
C VAL A 125 3.42 15.33 8.72
N GLY A 126 4.74 15.26 8.90
CA GLY A 126 5.59 14.20 8.38
C GLY A 126 5.47 13.96 6.86
N PRO A 127 5.33 12.70 6.41
CA PRO A 127 5.34 12.38 4.98
C PRO A 127 4.01 12.69 4.29
N TRP A 128 2.95 13.00 5.05
CA TRP A 128 1.61 13.24 4.48
C TRP A 128 1.50 14.60 3.80
N GLU A 129 2.21 15.61 4.29
CA GLU A 129 2.21 16.94 3.65
C GLU A 129 2.69 16.85 2.19
N ALA A 130 3.81 16.16 1.96
CA ALA A 130 4.34 15.97 0.61
C ALA A 130 3.41 15.14 -0.28
N LYS A 131 2.74 14.14 0.30
CA LYS A 131 1.71 13.34 -0.39
C LYS A 131 0.51 14.19 -0.79
N ILE A 132 0.01 15.07 0.10
CA ILE A 132 -1.10 15.97 -0.16
C ILE A 132 -0.74 16.97 -1.25
N LYS A 133 0.41 17.64 -1.15
CA LYS A 133 0.90 18.59 -2.15
C LYS A 133 1.01 17.96 -3.54
N ARG A 134 1.54 16.74 -3.64
CA ARG A 134 1.66 16.03 -4.91
C ARG A 134 0.31 15.60 -5.48
N ASP A 135 -0.59 15.08 -4.64
CA ASP A 135 -1.96 14.72 -5.04
C ASP A 135 -2.70 15.92 -5.61
N GLN A 136 -2.63 17.06 -4.90
CA GLN A 136 -3.21 18.32 -5.33
C GLN A 136 -2.59 18.80 -6.66
N ALA A 137 -1.27 18.83 -6.78
CA ALA A 137 -0.60 19.22 -8.03
C ALA A 137 -1.01 18.34 -9.21
N ALA A 138 -1.16 17.03 -9.00
CA ALA A 138 -1.63 16.10 -10.03
C ALA A 138 -3.06 16.43 -10.47
N ARG A 139 -3.97 16.69 -9.53
CA ARG A 139 -5.37 17.05 -9.83
C ARG A 139 -5.50 18.42 -10.50
N GLU A 140 -4.77 19.43 -10.03
CA GLU A 140 -4.77 20.79 -10.57
C GLU A 140 -4.25 20.87 -12.01
N SER A 141 -3.44 19.89 -12.44
CA SER A 141 -3.01 19.79 -13.84
C SER A 141 -4.18 19.68 -14.81
N LYS A 142 -5.34 19.14 -14.37
CA LYS A 142 -6.54 18.85 -15.17
C LYS A 142 -6.31 17.95 -16.40
N LYS A 143 -5.10 17.38 -16.54
CA LYS A 143 -4.72 16.46 -17.63
C LYS A 143 -4.84 14.99 -17.24
N LEU A 144 -4.85 14.72 -15.93
CA LEU A 144 -4.86 13.38 -15.36
C LEU A 144 -6.11 13.16 -14.52
N LYS A 145 -6.73 11.99 -14.64
CA LYS A 145 -7.64 11.46 -13.63
C LYS A 145 -6.78 10.83 -12.53
N VAL A 146 -6.80 11.43 -11.34
CA VAL A 146 -6.02 10.97 -10.18
C VAL A 146 -6.86 10.03 -9.33
N LEU A 147 -6.35 8.83 -9.08
CA LEU A 147 -7.02 7.76 -8.33
C LEU A 147 -6.22 7.42 -7.08
N SER A 148 -6.59 8.03 -5.96
CA SER A 148 -5.85 7.90 -4.69
C SER A 148 -6.40 6.75 -3.88
N ILE A 149 -5.58 5.72 -3.68
CA ILE A 149 -5.97 4.49 -3.00
C ILE A 149 -5.44 4.50 -1.56
N TYR A 150 -6.35 4.39 -0.60
CA TYR A 150 -6.09 4.33 0.82
C TYR A 150 -6.40 2.91 1.32
N SER A 151 -5.42 2.24 1.90
CA SER A 151 -5.52 0.84 2.35
C SER A 151 -5.51 0.69 3.87
N ALA A 152 -5.63 1.79 4.60
CA ALA A 152 -5.47 1.90 6.04
C ALA A 152 -4.06 1.47 6.49
N ILE A 153 -3.92 0.32 7.16
CA ILE A 153 -2.62 -0.24 7.56
C ILE A 153 -2.40 -1.58 6.86
N PHE A 154 -1.15 -1.82 6.42
CA PHE A 154 -0.77 -3.15 5.95
C PHE A 154 -0.87 -4.18 7.06
N LEU A 155 -1.67 -5.22 6.84
CA LEU A 155 -1.96 -6.27 7.82
C LEU A 155 -0.67 -6.88 8.40
N GLU A 156 0.31 -7.14 7.53
CA GLU A 156 1.59 -7.77 7.87
C GLU A 156 2.49 -6.86 8.71
N ASP A 157 2.30 -5.54 8.62
CA ASP A 157 3.14 -4.58 9.35
C ASP A 157 2.45 -4.08 10.61
N CYS A 158 1.12 -4.23 10.77
CA CYS A 158 0.35 -3.57 11.82
C CYS A 158 0.78 -3.95 13.24
N PHE A 159 0.81 -5.26 13.56
CA PHE A 159 1.03 -5.76 14.92
C PHE A 159 2.52 -5.97 15.22
N ALA A 160 3.29 -4.89 15.09
CA ALA A 160 4.73 -4.89 15.31
C ALA A 160 5.13 -4.28 16.66
N PRO A 161 6.26 -4.70 17.28
CA PRO A 161 6.71 -4.21 18.58
C PRO A 161 6.88 -2.68 18.64
N TRP A 162 7.39 -2.06 17.58
CA TRP A 162 7.60 -0.60 17.54
C TRP A 162 6.29 0.20 17.56
N ARG A 163 5.13 -0.44 17.34
CA ARG A 163 3.79 0.17 17.52
C ARG A 163 3.17 -0.14 18.89
N GLY A 164 3.89 -0.81 19.78
CA GLY A 164 3.38 -1.22 21.10
C GLY A 164 2.65 -2.55 21.09
N PHE A 165 2.83 -3.39 20.06
CA PHE A 165 2.27 -4.73 19.98
C PHE A 165 3.37 -5.78 20.20
N GLU A 166 3.67 -6.07 21.46
CA GLU A 166 4.80 -6.92 21.87
C GLU A 166 4.29 -8.31 22.28
N VAL A 167 4.09 -9.19 21.29
CA VAL A 167 3.59 -10.56 21.53
C VAL A 167 4.54 -11.39 22.39
N GLU A 168 5.86 -11.22 22.25
CA GLU A 168 6.84 -11.90 23.12
C GLU A 168 6.69 -11.52 24.60
N LYS A 169 6.19 -10.31 24.88
CA LYS A 169 5.96 -9.82 26.23
C LYS A 169 4.51 -9.98 26.68
N ASN A 170 3.65 -10.59 25.85
CA ASN A 170 2.22 -10.69 26.10
C ASN A 170 1.55 -9.33 26.37
N THR A 171 2.00 -8.25 25.70
CA THR A 171 1.45 -6.89 25.93
C THR A 171 1.17 -6.16 24.64
N PHE A 172 -0.07 -5.72 24.48
CA PHE A 172 -0.51 -4.78 23.45
C PHE A 172 -0.87 -3.44 24.07
N LYS A 173 -0.57 -2.35 23.35
CA LYS A 173 -0.95 -0.99 23.75
C LYS A 173 -1.98 -0.42 22.78
N ALA A 174 -3.13 -0.03 23.30
CA ALA A 174 -4.16 0.68 22.56
C ALA A 174 -4.22 2.15 23.00
N VAL A 175 -4.41 3.06 22.05
CA VAL A 175 -4.54 4.50 22.36
C VAL A 175 -6.01 4.85 22.52
N GLY A 176 -6.38 5.44 23.65
CA GLY A 176 -7.77 5.81 23.97
C GLY A 176 -8.64 4.59 24.31
N SER A 177 -9.07 3.84 23.30
CA SER A 177 -9.90 2.64 23.48
C SER A 177 -9.35 1.47 22.66
N ALA A 178 -9.37 0.28 23.25
CA ALA A 178 -8.98 -0.97 22.57
C ALA A 178 -10.07 -1.54 21.65
N ASP A 179 -11.29 -0.99 21.69
CA ASP A 179 -12.45 -1.41 20.91
C ASP A 179 -12.71 -0.51 19.68
N VAL A 180 -11.79 0.40 19.39
CA VAL A 180 -11.85 1.21 18.16
C VAL A 180 -11.63 0.30 16.96
N ASN A 181 -12.57 0.34 16.02
CA ASN A 181 -12.51 -0.48 14.81
C ASN A 181 -11.35 -0.04 13.90
N LEU A 182 -10.57 -1.00 13.45
CA LEU A 182 -9.38 -0.80 12.63
C LEU A 182 -9.51 -1.58 11.32
N SER A 183 -9.34 -0.91 10.19
CA SER A 183 -9.22 -1.57 8.90
C SER A 183 -7.78 -1.94 8.58
N LEU A 184 -7.60 -3.15 8.07
CA LEU A 184 -6.33 -3.74 7.69
C LEU A 184 -6.43 -4.32 6.29
N THR A 185 -5.40 -4.14 5.48
CA THR A 185 -5.37 -4.72 4.13
C THR A 185 -4.02 -5.41 3.93
N SER A 186 -4.03 -6.67 3.52
CA SER A 186 -2.76 -7.35 3.18
C SER A 186 -2.12 -6.71 1.95
N LYS A 187 -0.79 -6.71 1.87
CA LYS A 187 -0.05 -6.13 0.74
C LYS A 187 -0.40 -6.83 -0.58
N VAL A 188 -0.66 -8.13 -0.54
CA VAL A 188 -1.14 -8.88 -1.72
C VAL A 188 -2.52 -8.39 -2.17
N ASP A 189 -3.46 -8.14 -1.26
CA ASP A 189 -4.79 -7.62 -1.63
C ASP A 189 -4.72 -6.19 -2.18
N VAL A 190 -3.82 -5.34 -1.67
CA VAL A 190 -3.55 -4.02 -2.26
C VAL A 190 -3.03 -4.18 -3.69
N GLY A 191 -2.08 -5.10 -3.91
CA GLY A 191 -1.55 -5.43 -5.24
C GLY A 191 -2.63 -5.82 -6.23
N LEU A 192 -3.50 -6.75 -5.84
CA LEU A 192 -4.62 -7.24 -6.65
C LEU A 192 -5.64 -6.14 -6.94
N SER A 193 -5.92 -5.28 -5.96
CA SER A 193 -6.82 -4.12 -6.13
C SER A 193 -6.31 -3.15 -7.19
N VAL A 194 -5.02 -2.80 -7.14
CA VAL A 194 -4.39 -1.91 -8.13
C VAL A 194 -4.35 -2.55 -9.52
N ALA A 195 -4.04 -3.84 -9.61
CA ALA A 195 -4.02 -4.57 -10.88
C ALA A 195 -5.42 -4.65 -11.51
N SER A 196 -6.44 -4.97 -10.73
CA SER A 196 -7.84 -5.03 -11.17
C SER A 196 -8.38 -3.67 -11.62
N LEU A 197 -8.09 -2.63 -10.85
CA LEU A 197 -8.41 -1.25 -11.22
C LEU A 197 -7.74 -0.89 -12.55
N SER A 198 -6.43 -1.10 -12.67
CA SER A 198 -5.68 -0.75 -13.89
C SER A 198 -6.14 -1.54 -15.11
N SER A 199 -6.45 -2.84 -14.93
CA SER A 199 -7.03 -3.71 -15.95
C SER A 199 -8.38 -3.17 -16.44
N THR A 200 -9.25 -2.74 -15.51
CA THR A 200 -10.55 -2.14 -15.84
C THR A 200 -10.38 -0.86 -16.64
N LEU A 201 -9.47 0.03 -16.23
CA LEU A 201 -9.17 1.29 -16.94
C LEU A 201 -8.64 1.06 -18.36
N VAL A 202 -7.79 0.04 -18.54
CA VAL A 202 -7.26 -0.31 -19.87
C VAL A 202 -8.34 -0.93 -20.77
N LYS A 203 -9.27 -1.70 -20.18
CA LYS A 203 -10.40 -2.32 -20.90
C LYS A 203 -11.52 -1.33 -21.24
N ASP A 204 -11.70 -0.28 -20.47
CA ASP A 204 -12.76 0.70 -20.70
C ASP A 204 -12.45 1.59 -21.92
N LYS A 205 -12.85 1.10 -23.09
CA LYS A 205 -12.74 1.82 -24.36
C LYS A 205 -13.70 2.99 -24.49
N THR A 206 -14.64 3.14 -23.54
CA THR A 206 -15.76 4.09 -23.61
C THR A 206 -15.64 5.24 -22.61
N ASN A 207 -14.63 5.22 -21.72
CA ASN A 207 -14.51 6.11 -20.57
C ASN A 207 -15.75 6.12 -19.64
N GLY A 208 -16.52 5.02 -19.63
CA GLY A 208 -17.77 4.91 -18.88
C GLY A 208 -17.60 4.48 -17.42
N TYR A 209 -16.46 3.86 -17.06
CA TYR A 209 -16.13 3.51 -15.68
C TYR A 209 -15.58 4.72 -14.95
N ASN A 210 -16.48 5.49 -14.34
CA ASN A 210 -16.11 6.60 -13.48
C ASN A 210 -15.76 6.10 -12.08
N PHE A 211 -14.49 5.79 -11.85
CA PHE A 211 -13.99 5.58 -10.48
C PHE A 211 -14.01 6.89 -9.70
N PRO A 212 -14.35 6.86 -8.39
CA PRO A 212 -14.15 8.01 -7.54
C PRO A 212 -12.66 8.37 -7.47
N ASP A 213 -12.41 9.65 -7.27
CA ASP A 213 -11.06 10.24 -7.15
C ASP A 213 -10.25 9.66 -5.99
N HIS A 214 -10.96 9.14 -4.99
CA HIS A 214 -10.44 8.59 -3.75
C HIS A 214 -11.12 7.25 -3.50
N LEU A 215 -10.32 6.21 -3.27
CA LEU A 215 -10.78 4.86 -2.99
C LEU A 215 -10.19 4.41 -1.67
N ARG A 216 -11.04 4.05 -0.72
CA ARG A 216 -10.69 3.27 0.46
C ARG A 216 -10.87 1.79 0.14
N ILE A 217 -9.91 0.98 0.54
CA ILE A 217 -10.00 -0.47 0.50
C ILE A 217 -9.69 -1.03 1.89
N SER A 218 -10.33 -2.13 2.23
CA SER A 218 -10.20 -2.78 3.54
C SER A 218 -10.31 -4.29 3.38
N GLY A 219 -9.23 -5.02 3.65
CA GLY A 219 -9.25 -6.49 3.54
C GLY A 219 -9.98 -7.16 4.70
N THR A 220 -9.74 -6.68 5.91
CA THR A 220 -10.34 -7.17 7.15
C THR A 220 -10.49 -6.04 8.15
N GLN A 221 -11.34 -6.23 9.15
CA GLN A 221 -11.52 -5.33 10.28
C GLN A 221 -11.28 -6.10 11.58
N THR A 222 -10.80 -5.39 12.60
CA THR A 222 -10.58 -5.91 13.95
C THR A 222 -10.53 -4.74 14.93
N THR A 223 -10.64 -5.02 16.21
CA THR A 223 -10.16 -4.12 17.28
C THR A 223 -8.84 -4.62 17.88
N ILE A 224 -8.19 -3.85 18.76
CA ILE A 224 -6.97 -4.31 19.46
C ILE A 224 -7.31 -5.45 20.43
N ASN A 225 -8.46 -5.38 21.08
CA ASN A 225 -8.97 -6.45 21.95
C ASN A 225 -9.24 -7.74 21.16
N GLU A 226 -9.89 -7.66 20.00
CA GLU A 226 -10.14 -8.82 19.14
C GLU A 226 -8.84 -9.41 18.61
N ALA A 227 -7.92 -8.57 18.17
CA ALA A 227 -6.63 -9.01 17.66
C ALA A 227 -5.82 -9.78 18.72
N ALA A 228 -5.77 -9.27 19.95
CA ALA A 228 -5.13 -9.96 21.09
C ALA A 228 -5.75 -11.34 21.31
N LYS A 229 -7.09 -11.43 21.38
CA LYS A 229 -7.81 -12.71 21.56
C LYS A 229 -7.53 -13.70 20.43
N ILE A 230 -7.51 -13.23 19.18
CA ILE A 230 -7.28 -14.09 18.02
C ILE A 230 -5.85 -14.63 18.03
N PHE A 231 -4.84 -13.76 18.27
CA PHE A 231 -3.46 -14.22 18.38
C PHE A 231 -3.27 -15.25 19.50
N ASP A 232 -3.86 -15.01 20.68
CA ASP A 232 -3.85 -15.99 21.78
C ASP A 232 -4.48 -17.32 21.35
N SER A 233 -5.64 -17.29 20.68
CA SER A 233 -6.38 -18.49 20.31
C SER A 233 -5.68 -19.38 19.27
N VAL A 234 -4.84 -18.81 18.40
CA VAL A 234 -4.14 -19.55 17.34
C VAL A 234 -2.68 -19.85 17.70
N SER A 235 -2.19 -19.28 18.81
CA SER A 235 -0.85 -19.56 19.31
C SER A 235 -0.75 -20.99 19.83
N LYS A 236 0.38 -21.63 19.55
CA LYS A 236 0.72 -22.94 20.14
C LYS A 236 1.43 -22.79 21.50
N ASN A 237 1.75 -21.57 21.90
CA ASN A 237 2.37 -21.30 23.19
C ASN A 237 1.27 -21.23 24.26
N SER A 238 1.23 -22.25 25.13
CA SER A 238 0.23 -22.36 26.21
C SER A 238 0.32 -21.24 27.25
N ASP A 239 1.47 -20.56 27.34
CA ASP A 239 1.71 -19.48 28.29
C ASP A 239 1.37 -18.10 27.70
N GLN A 240 0.99 -18.05 26.42
CA GLN A 240 0.60 -16.81 25.77
C GLN A 240 -0.79 -16.37 26.26
N LYS A 241 -0.84 -15.13 26.76
CA LYS A 241 -2.08 -14.43 27.10
C LYS A 241 -1.84 -12.94 27.01
N ILE A 242 -2.19 -12.34 25.87
CA ILE A 242 -1.91 -10.93 25.60
C ILE A 242 -2.79 -10.03 26.47
N ASN A 243 -2.16 -9.21 27.30
CA ASN A 243 -2.79 -8.12 28.04
C ASN A 243 -2.87 -6.86 27.17
N VAL A 244 -3.99 -6.16 27.20
CA VAL A 244 -4.17 -4.89 26.49
C VAL A 244 -4.11 -3.73 27.48
N GLU A 245 -3.11 -2.89 27.33
CA GLU A 245 -2.91 -1.66 28.08
C GLU A 245 -3.51 -0.48 27.33
N ILE A 246 -4.24 0.39 28.03
CA ILE A 246 -4.81 1.61 27.45
C ILE A 246 -3.87 2.78 27.74
N LEU A 247 -3.43 3.43 26.67
CA LEU A 247 -2.69 4.70 26.71
C LEU A 247 -3.66 5.86 26.59
N GLU A 248 -3.43 6.92 27.37
CA GLU A 248 -4.22 8.14 27.30
C GLU A 248 -3.95 8.89 25.99
N LEU A 249 -5.02 9.29 25.29
CA LEU A 249 -4.96 9.82 23.94
C LEU A 249 -4.19 11.14 23.86
N GLY A 250 -4.44 12.07 24.80
CA GLY A 250 -3.77 13.37 24.86
C GLY A 250 -2.26 13.25 25.07
N SER A 251 -1.83 12.28 25.86
CA SER A 251 -0.42 11.99 26.16
C SER A 251 0.29 11.47 24.91
N VAL A 252 -0.32 10.54 24.18
CA VAL A 252 0.23 10.04 22.91
C VAL A 252 0.25 11.14 21.85
N LYS A 253 -0.77 12.00 21.80
CA LYS A 253 -0.81 13.16 20.92
C LYS A 253 0.35 14.13 21.21
N ALA A 254 0.54 14.52 22.48
CA ALA A 254 1.64 15.38 22.90
C ALA A 254 3.02 14.78 22.59
N GLU A 255 3.17 13.45 22.72
CA GLU A 255 4.41 12.75 22.36
C GLU A 255 4.67 12.76 20.85
N ALA A 256 3.63 12.59 20.03
CA ALA A 256 3.73 12.65 18.57
C ALA A 256 4.14 14.05 18.09
N GLU A 257 3.65 15.09 18.75
CA GLU A 257 3.96 16.50 18.45
C GLU A 257 5.36 16.93 18.92
N SER A 258 5.92 16.29 19.96
CA SER A 258 7.19 16.70 20.56
C SER A 258 8.45 16.18 19.85
N HIS A 259 8.33 15.23 18.92
CA HIS A 259 9.46 14.63 18.21
C HIS A 259 9.46 15.00 16.71
N PRO A 260 10.65 15.18 16.10
CA PRO A 260 10.73 15.41 14.65
C PRO A 260 10.46 14.13 13.86
N PHE A 261 10.02 14.30 12.61
CA PHE A 261 10.00 13.21 11.63
C PHE A 261 11.45 12.71 11.38
N PRO A 262 11.69 11.39 11.19
CA PRO A 262 10.73 10.28 11.10
C PRO A 262 10.33 9.63 12.44
N LEU A 263 10.88 10.09 13.56
CA LEU A 263 10.72 9.44 14.87
C LEU A 263 9.26 9.45 15.35
N ASN A 264 8.47 10.46 14.96
CA ASN A 264 7.05 10.57 15.32
C ASN A 264 6.08 9.81 14.39
N LEU A 265 6.51 9.30 13.23
CA LEU A 265 5.61 8.71 12.23
C LEU A 265 4.78 7.56 12.84
N VAL A 266 5.45 6.69 13.58
CA VAL A 266 4.81 5.55 14.23
C VAL A 266 3.78 6.01 15.26
N LYS A 267 4.08 7.07 16.01
CA LYS A 267 3.18 7.65 17.03
C LYS A 267 1.92 8.24 16.41
N TYR A 268 2.06 8.97 15.31
CA TYR A 268 0.89 9.47 14.57
C TYR A 268 0.01 8.34 14.03
N ILE A 269 0.62 7.26 13.50
CA ILE A 269 -0.16 6.11 13.05
C ILE A 269 -0.93 5.48 14.21
N THR A 270 -0.30 5.27 15.37
CA THR A 270 -0.98 4.71 16.56
C THR A 270 -2.04 5.67 17.11
N LEU A 271 -1.83 6.98 17.04
CA LEU A 271 -2.84 7.98 17.39
C LEU A 271 -4.04 7.88 16.45
N PHE A 272 -3.82 7.80 15.13
CA PHE A 272 -4.90 7.66 14.14
C PHE A 272 -5.69 6.35 14.31
N MET A 273 -5.03 5.28 14.77
CA MET A 273 -5.71 4.04 15.17
C MET A 273 -6.69 4.32 16.32
N GLY A 274 -6.23 4.95 17.40
CA GLY A 274 -7.06 5.27 18.57
C GLY A 274 -8.17 6.29 18.30
N GLU A 275 -7.94 7.25 17.40
CA GLU A 275 -8.94 8.23 16.96
C GLU A 275 -9.98 7.65 15.98
N GLY A 276 -9.84 6.39 15.57
CA GLY A 276 -10.76 5.75 14.61
C GLY A 276 -10.62 6.26 13.16
N LYS A 277 -9.56 7.02 12.85
CA LYS A 277 -9.30 7.57 11.50
C LYS A 277 -8.94 6.51 10.47
N LEU A 278 -8.67 5.28 10.91
CA LEU A 278 -8.34 4.13 10.07
C LEU A 278 -9.49 3.13 9.98
N ASN A 279 -10.70 3.56 10.34
CA ASN A 279 -11.90 2.77 10.14
C ASN A 279 -12.46 2.96 8.72
N PHE A 280 -12.23 1.99 7.84
CA PHE A 280 -12.76 1.95 6.47
C PHE A 280 -13.88 0.91 6.35
N SER A 281 -14.80 0.84 7.32
CA SER A 281 -16.03 0.03 7.18
C SER A 281 -16.84 0.41 5.93
N GLU A 282 -16.87 1.70 5.61
CA GLU A 282 -17.31 2.21 4.30
C GLU A 282 -16.10 2.25 3.36
N ASN A 283 -16.17 1.47 2.27
CA ASN A 283 -15.07 1.32 1.32
C ASN A 283 -15.54 0.94 -0.09
N GLU A 284 -14.61 1.02 -1.02
CA GLU A 284 -14.79 0.77 -2.45
C GLU A 284 -14.35 -0.64 -2.88
N ASN A 285 -14.31 -1.63 -1.97
CA ASN A 285 -13.88 -2.99 -2.30
C ASN A 285 -14.62 -3.59 -3.50
N LYS A 286 -15.92 -3.33 -3.64
CA LYS A 286 -16.74 -3.80 -4.77
C LYS A 286 -16.33 -3.19 -6.10
N LEU A 287 -15.72 -2.00 -6.12
CA LEU A 287 -15.24 -1.36 -7.34
C LEU A 287 -13.94 -1.99 -7.83
N VAL A 288 -13.04 -2.34 -6.91
CA VAL A 288 -11.74 -2.95 -7.25
C VAL A 288 -11.81 -4.47 -7.38
N ASN A 289 -12.81 -5.13 -6.79
CA ASN A 289 -13.01 -6.58 -6.90
C ASN A 289 -14.48 -6.93 -7.24
N PRO A 290 -15.03 -6.44 -8.38
CA PRO A 290 -16.46 -6.52 -8.69
C PRO A 290 -16.98 -7.94 -8.92
N LYS A 291 -16.10 -8.87 -9.32
CA LYS A 291 -16.43 -10.27 -9.61
C LYS A 291 -15.90 -11.24 -8.53
N ALA A 292 -15.43 -10.71 -7.40
CA ALA A 292 -14.80 -11.50 -6.34
C ALA A 292 -13.71 -12.46 -6.88
N ILE A 293 -12.84 -11.94 -7.75
CA ILE A 293 -11.76 -12.70 -8.43
C ILE A 293 -10.80 -13.30 -7.40
N TRP A 294 -10.58 -12.61 -6.28
CA TRP A 294 -9.88 -13.14 -5.11
C TRP A 294 -10.71 -12.93 -3.84
N LYS A 295 -10.38 -13.67 -2.79
CA LYS A 295 -10.87 -13.41 -1.44
C LYS A 295 -9.88 -12.53 -0.68
N TRP A 296 -10.39 -11.49 -0.02
CA TRP A 296 -9.60 -10.65 0.88
C TRP A 296 -8.99 -11.48 2.01
N THR A 297 -7.76 -11.16 2.41
CA THR A 297 -7.10 -11.81 3.54
C THR A 297 -7.77 -11.41 4.85
N THR A 298 -8.26 -12.40 5.57
CA THR A 298 -8.85 -12.23 6.90
C THR A 298 -7.78 -12.07 7.97
N PHE A 299 -8.16 -11.50 9.11
CA PHE A 299 -7.24 -11.36 10.23
C PHE A 299 -6.82 -12.73 10.80
N GLU A 300 -7.75 -13.69 10.86
CA GLU A 300 -7.50 -15.05 11.34
C GLU A 300 -6.54 -15.83 10.43
N GLU A 301 -6.65 -15.66 9.10
CA GLU A 301 -5.69 -16.26 8.16
C GLU A 301 -4.28 -15.73 8.41
N TYR A 302 -4.15 -14.41 8.58
CA TYR A 302 -2.86 -13.81 8.93
C TYR A 302 -2.34 -14.32 10.27
N ALA A 303 -3.17 -14.27 11.32
CA ALA A 303 -2.80 -14.74 12.65
C ALA A 303 -2.33 -16.20 12.64
N LYS A 304 -3.00 -17.08 11.90
CA LYS A 304 -2.57 -18.48 11.70
C LYS A 304 -1.25 -18.57 10.95
N SER A 305 -1.02 -17.77 9.91
CA SER A 305 0.23 -17.80 9.13
C SER A 305 1.47 -17.44 9.95
N VAL A 306 1.30 -16.66 11.02
CA VAL A 306 2.37 -16.28 11.95
C VAL A 306 2.32 -17.05 13.27
N ASN A 307 1.54 -18.14 13.33
CA ASN A 307 1.30 -18.95 14.54
C ASN A 307 0.90 -18.11 15.78
N GLY A 308 0.13 -17.05 15.60
CA GLY A 308 -0.29 -16.18 16.70
C GLY A 308 0.81 -15.29 17.26
N ARG A 309 2.00 -15.27 16.63
CA ARG A 309 3.25 -14.73 17.17
C ARG A 309 3.99 -13.82 16.18
N PRO A 310 3.33 -12.81 15.57
CA PRO A 310 4.01 -11.91 14.64
C PRO A 310 5.25 -11.27 15.27
N PHE A 311 6.34 -11.16 14.50
CA PHE A 311 7.63 -10.57 14.90
C PHE A 311 8.37 -11.29 16.05
N CYS A 312 7.92 -12.46 16.50
CA CYS A 312 8.71 -13.29 17.41
C CYS A 312 9.77 -14.09 16.65
N GLN A 313 10.90 -14.42 17.30
CA GLN A 313 11.97 -15.20 16.65
C GLN A 313 11.53 -16.61 16.24
N ASP A 314 10.62 -17.21 17.00
CA ASP A 314 10.07 -18.55 16.81
C ASP A 314 8.87 -18.58 15.84
N ALA A 315 8.43 -17.41 15.38
CA ALA A 315 7.34 -17.31 14.42
C ALA A 315 7.77 -17.89 13.06
N PRO A 316 6.90 -18.65 12.37
CA PRO A 316 7.15 -19.01 10.99
C PRO A 316 7.33 -17.73 10.19
N LYS A 317 8.45 -17.62 9.49
CA LYS A 317 8.58 -16.61 8.44
C LYS A 317 7.70 -17.08 7.30
N ASP A 318 6.81 -16.21 6.80
CA ASP A 318 6.19 -16.47 5.51
C ASP A 318 7.30 -16.48 4.46
N THR A 319 7.69 -17.67 4.01
CA THR A 319 8.74 -17.88 3.02
C THR A 319 8.23 -17.73 1.60
N ARG A 320 6.90 -17.61 1.40
CA ARG A 320 6.32 -17.41 0.08
C ARG A 320 6.75 -16.05 -0.45
N SER A 321 7.32 -16.07 -1.63
CA SER A 321 7.54 -14.88 -2.43
C SER A 321 6.23 -14.12 -2.69
N PRO A 322 6.30 -12.81 -2.95
CA PRO A 322 5.13 -12.04 -3.36
C PRO A 322 4.39 -12.64 -4.57
N LEU A 323 5.12 -13.24 -5.53
CA LEU A 323 4.51 -13.91 -6.67
C LEU A 323 3.70 -15.16 -6.26
N GLU A 324 4.22 -15.98 -5.36
CA GLU A 324 3.50 -17.15 -4.85
C GLU A 324 2.23 -16.75 -4.11
N GLN A 325 2.28 -15.68 -3.31
CA GLN A 325 1.10 -15.15 -2.62
C GLN A 325 0.04 -14.64 -3.61
N VAL A 326 0.45 -13.93 -4.67
CA VAL A 326 -0.44 -13.47 -5.75
C VAL A 326 -1.07 -14.66 -6.48
N LYS A 327 -0.26 -15.65 -6.89
CA LYS A 327 -0.76 -16.85 -7.59
C LYS A 327 -1.76 -17.63 -6.75
N GLN A 328 -1.47 -17.83 -5.46
CA GLN A 328 -2.37 -18.50 -4.55
C GLN A 328 -3.73 -17.79 -4.45
N LYS A 329 -3.74 -16.45 -4.37
CA LYS A 329 -4.99 -15.66 -4.31
C LYS A 329 -5.81 -15.74 -5.59
N LEU A 330 -5.14 -15.90 -6.74
CA LEU A 330 -5.76 -15.97 -8.06
C LEU A 330 -6.10 -17.40 -8.51
N GLY A 331 -5.66 -18.43 -7.76
CA GLY A 331 -5.89 -19.83 -8.09
C GLY A 331 -5.07 -20.34 -9.29
N ASN A 332 -3.89 -19.75 -9.52
CA ASN A 332 -2.99 -20.08 -10.63
C ASN A 332 -1.82 -21.00 -10.25
#